data_AF-A0A1H7SN45-F1
#
_entry.id   AF-A0A1H7SN45-F1
#
_cell.length_a   1.000
_cell.length_b   1.000
_cell.length_c   1.000
_cell.angle_alpha   90.00
_cell.angle_beta   90.00
_cell.angle_gamma   90.00
#
_symmetry.space_group_name_H-M   'P 1'
#
loop_
_entity.id
_entity.type
_entity.pdbx_description
1 polymer ?
#
loop_
_entity_poly.entity_id
_entity_poly.type
_entity_poly.pdbx_seq_one_letter_code
_entity_poly.pdbx_strand_id
1 'polypeptide(L)'
;MSATKRRRVLGIIATDATFERTWFREHEVWLGKCLHCNAHLMVSLQGEPISRATIEHIIPRTHGGTDALENLGLACARCNQGKGSRHDPRYLKDARAQELVARLQARRRERWRDPDAD
;
A
#
# COMPACT_ATOMS: atom_id res chain seq x y z
N MET A 1 13.55 7.17 -7.94
CA MET A 1 12.14 6.75 -8.15
C MET A 1 11.44 7.75 -9.06
N SER A 2 10.50 7.35 -9.94
CA SER A 2 9.83 8.30 -10.84
C SER A 2 8.83 9.22 -10.11
N ALA A 3 8.56 10.39 -10.68
CA ALA A 3 7.59 11.35 -10.15
C ALA A 3 6.18 10.76 -10.02
N THR A 4 5.74 9.99 -11.02
CA THR A 4 4.46 9.26 -11.00
C THR A 4 4.37 8.31 -9.80
N LYS A 5 5.46 7.61 -9.50
CA LYS A 5 5.47 6.66 -8.37
C LYS A 5 5.43 7.40 -7.02
N ARG A 6 6.16 8.52 -6.87
CA ARG A 6 6.05 9.39 -5.67
C ARG A 6 4.63 9.90 -5.45
N ARG A 7 3.96 10.37 -6.51
CA ARG A 7 2.57 10.82 -6.43
C ARG A 7 1.63 9.73 -5.95
N ARG A 8 1.80 8.49 -6.42
CA ARG A 8 1.00 7.34 -5.95
C ARG A 8 1.25 7.03 -4.48
N VAL A 9 2.52 7.04 -4.04
CA VAL A 9 2.86 6.85 -2.63
C VAL A 9 2.15 7.90 -1.76
N LEU A 10 2.22 9.17 -2.15
CA LEU A 10 1.55 10.26 -1.42
C LEU A 10 0.03 10.12 -1.44
N GLY A 11 -0.58 9.73 -2.56
CA GLY A 11 -2.02 9.48 -2.63
C GLY A 11 -2.47 8.34 -1.72
N ILE A 12 -1.68 7.27 -1.61
CA ILE A 12 -1.95 6.18 -0.66
C ILE A 12 -1.87 6.68 0.79
N ILE A 13 -0.83 7.46 1.11
CA ILE A 13 -0.63 8.03 2.46
C ILE A 13 -1.79 8.96 2.83
N ALA A 14 -2.21 9.83 1.92
CA ALA A 14 -3.30 10.79 2.15
C ALA A 14 -4.63 10.10 2.49
N THR A 15 -4.83 8.88 1.97
CA THR A 15 -6.08 8.13 2.10
C THR A 15 -5.97 6.94 3.05
N ASP A 16 -4.84 6.73 3.73
CA ASP A 16 -4.66 5.64 4.71
C ASP A 16 -4.48 6.24 6.11
N ALA A 17 -5.50 6.04 6.95
CA ALA A 17 -5.62 6.58 8.29
C ALA A 17 -4.51 6.12 9.26
N THR A 18 -3.74 5.09 8.90
CA THR A 18 -2.60 4.65 9.71
C THR A 18 -1.37 5.53 9.55
N PHE A 19 -1.34 6.41 8.54
CA PHE A 19 -0.22 7.32 8.34
C PHE A 19 -0.43 8.62 9.11
N GLU A 20 0.59 8.96 9.89
CA GLU A 20 0.72 10.19 10.66
C GLU A 20 2.10 10.83 10.43
N ARG A 21 2.18 12.14 10.65
CA ARG A 21 3.46 12.85 10.62
C ARG A 21 4.19 12.60 11.92
N THR A 22 5.47 12.29 11.82
CA THR A 22 6.36 12.11 12.98
C THR A 22 7.76 12.60 12.66
N TRP A 23 8.56 12.76 13.71
CA TRP A 23 9.96 13.13 13.59
C TRP A 23 10.84 11.88 13.62
N PHE A 24 11.66 11.71 12.60
CA PHE A 24 12.70 10.69 12.56
C PHE A 24 14.05 11.35 12.35
N ARG A 25 14.86 11.37 13.41
CA ARG A 25 16.08 12.20 13.48
C ARG A 25 15.70 13.67 13.29
N GLU A 26 16.33 14.36 12.34
CA GLU A 26 16.13 15.80 12.05
C GLU A 26 15.14 16.04 10.90
N HIS A 27 14.38 15.02 10.48
CA HIS A 27 13.45 15.13 9.35
C HIS A 27 12.04 14.72 9.77
N GLU A 28 11.05 15.49 9.30
CA GLU A 28 9.66 15.09 9.37
C GLU A 28 9.37 14.01 8.31
N VAL A 29 8.68 12.96 8.71
CA VAL A 29 8.37 11.79 7.88
C VAL A 29 6.93 11.35 8.11
N TRP A 30 6.41 10.58 7.16
CA TRP A 30 5.20 9.79 7.34
C TRP A 30 5.55 8.43 7.95
N LEU A 31 4.91 8.12 9.08
CA LEU A 31 4.96 6.79 9.69
C LEU A 31 3.58 6.15 9.56
N GLY A 32 3.51 4.97 8.98
CA GLY A 32 2.26 4.20 8.89
C GLY A 32 2.51 2.70 8.87
N LYS A 33 1.51 1.93 8.46
CA LYS A 33 1.52 0.47 8.61
C LYS A 33 1.41 -0.26 7.28
N CYS A 34 2.23 -1.30 7.11
CA CYS A 34 2.11 -2.25 6.00
C CYS A 34 0.68 -2.79 5.90
N LEU A 35 0.12 -2.79 4.69
CA LEU A 35 -1.23 -3.29 4.41
C LEU A 35 -1.36 -4.78 4.74
N HIS A 36 -0.31 -5.58 4.62
CA HIS A 36 -0.37 -7.02 4.90
C HIS A 36 -0.15 -7.38 6.37
N CYS A 37 0.90 -6.84 6.99
CA CYS A 37 1.41 -7.33 8.27
C CYS A 37 1.46 -6.28 9.38
N ASN A 38 0.99 -5.07 9.15
CA ASN A 38 1.05 -3.95 10.08
C ASN A 38 2.46 -3.48 10.49
N ALA A 39 3.53 -4.02 9.90
CA ALA A 39 4.89 -3.51 10.14
C ALA A 39 4.99 -2.02 9.81
N HIS A 40 5.71 -1.27 10.63
CA HIS A 40 5.90 0.16 10.44
C HIS A 40 6.65 0.47 9.14
N LEU A 41 6.14 1.46 8.41
CA LEU A 41 6.70 1.96 7.15
C LEU A 41 6.97 3.45 7.32
N MET A 42 8.20 3.84 6.99
CA MET A 42 8.61 5.24 6.95
C MET A 42 8.78 5.71 5.51
N VAL A 43 8.22 6.89 5.21
CA VAL A 43 8.26 7.56 3.91
C VAL A 43 8.53 9.04 4.14
N SER A 44 9.37 9.67 3.32
CA SER A 44 9.57 11.12 3.38
C SER A 44 8.30 11.88 2.98
N LEU A 45 8.23 13.18 3.30
CA LEU A 45 7.12 14.04 2.86
C LEU A 45 6.99 14.15 1.34
N GLN A 46 8.05 13.84 0.60
CA GLN A 46 8.09 13.84 -0.86
C GLN A 46 7.66 12.49 -1.46
N GLY A 47 7.24 11.54 -0.61
CA GLY A 47 6.76 10.23 -1.03
C GLY A 47 7.88 9.26 -1.35
N GLU A 48 9.10 9.48 -0.83
CA GLU A 48 10.24 8.58 -1.02
C GLU A 48 10.32 7.59 0.15
N PRO A 49 10.25 6.27 -0.10
CA PRO A 49 10.40 5.27 0.94
C PRO A 49 11.75 5.40 1.66
N ILE A 50 11.71 5.72 2.95
CA ILE A 50 12.88 5.69 3.84
C ILE A 50 13.11 4.24 4.29
N SER A 51 12.01 3.55 4.61
CA SER A 51 11.97 2.10 4.76
C SER A 51 11.87 1.40 3.40
N ARG A 52 12.03 0.07 3.34
CA ARG A 52 11.78 -0.72 2.12
C ARG A 52 10.28 -0.88 1.83
N ALA A 53 9.53 0.22 1.84
CA ALA A 53 8.12 0.25 1.48
C ALA A 53 7.95 0.19 -0.04
N THR A 54 6.96 -0.56 -0.49
CA THR A 54 6.60 -0.75 -1.89
C THR A 54 5.11 -0.49 -2.10
N ILE A 55 4.75 0.01 -3.28
CA ILE A 55 3.35 0.08 -3.69
C ILE A 55 2.86 -1.34 -3.96
N GLU A 56 1.73 -1.66 -3.37
CA GLU A 56 1.06 -2.94 -3.48
C GLU A 56 -0.29 -2.74 -4.16
N HIS A 57 -0.57 -3.57 -5.17
CA HIS A 57 -1.89 -3.71 -5.77
C HIS A 57 -2.65 -4.83 -5.07
N ILE A 58 -3.80 -4.50 -4.46
CA ILE A 58 -4.65 -5.48 -3.76
C ILE A 58 -5.11 -6.55 -4.74
N ILE A 59 -5.78 -6.13 -5.80
CA ILE A 59 -6.00 -6.94 -7.01
C ILE A 59 -4.80 -6.68 -7.94
N PRO A 60 -4.02 -7.71 -8.32
CA PRO A 60 -2.88 -7.52 -9.22
C PRO A 60 -3.30 -6.98 -10.58
N ARG A 61 -2.43 -6.16 -11.20
CA ARG A 61 -2.67 -5.60 -12.56
C ARG A 61 -2.90 -6.68 -13.62
N THR A 62 -2.21 -7.82 -13.52
CA THR A 62 -2.38 -8.97 -14.43
C THR A 62 -3.75 -9.62 -14.35
N HIS A 63 -4.51 -9.32 -13.29
CA HIS A 63 -5.86 -9.82 -13.06
C HIS A 63 -6.91 -8.69 -13.03
N GLY A 64 -6.65 -7.58 -13.73
CA GLY A 64 -7.60 -6.48 -13.89
C GLY A 64 -7.57 -5.43 -12.77
N GLY A 65 -6.60 -5.50 -11.86
CA GLY A 65 -6.41 -4.45 -10.85
C GLY A 65 -6.00 -3.11 -11.45
N THR A 66 -6.61 -2.03 -10.96
CA THR A 66 -6.36 -0.66 -11.41
C THR A 66 -5.32 0.04 -10.55
N ASP A 67 -4.86 1.21 -10.99
CA ASP A 67 -4.03 2.13 -10.20
C ASP A 67 -4.87 3.08 -9.32
N ALA A 68 -6.16 2.78 -9.11
CA ALA A 68 -7.04 3.55 -8.22
C ALA A 68 -6.61 3.39 -6.75
N LEU A 69 -6.74 4.45 -5.95
CA LEU A 69 -6.19 4.48 -4.58
C LEU A 69 -6.85 3.45 -3.64
N GLU A 70 -8.07 3.03 -3.95
CA GLU A 70 -8.84 1.97 -3.28
C GLU A 70 -8.24 0.58 -3.54
N ASN A 71 -7.55 0.41 -4.66
CA ASN A 71 -6.84 -0.83 -5.01
C ASN A 71 -5.35 -0.79 -4.63
N LEU A 72 -4.87 0.32 -4.07
CA LEU A 72 -3.47 0.51 -3.72
C LEU A 72 -3.26 0.56 -2.20
N GLY A 73 -2.09 0.09 -1.77
CA GLY A 73 -1.58 0.25 -0.42
C GLY A 73 -0.05 0.26 -0.38
N LEU A 74 0.53 0.57 0.78
CA LEU A 74 1.95 0.38 1.01
C LEU A 74 2.21 -0.94 1.75
N ALA A 75 3.20 -1.69 1.27
CA ALA A 75 3.63 -2.94 1.87
C ALA A 75 5.13 -2.92 2.18
N CYS A 76 5.58 -3.72 3.15
CA CYS A 76 7.01 -3.91 3.36
C CYS A 76 7.59 -4.87 2.30
N ALA A 77 8.89 -4.75 2.02
CA ALA A 77 9.58 -5.62 1.08
C ALA A 77 9.39 -7.12 1.38
N ARG A 78 9.30 -7.54 2.65
CA ARG A 78 9.05 -8.95 3.00
C ARG A 78 7.70 -9.44 2.47
N CYS A 79 6.65 -8.64 2.63
CA CYS A 79 5.31 -9.00 2.16
C CYS A 79 5.23 -8.93 0.64
N ASN A 80 5.85 -7.92 0.03
CA ASN A 80 5.89 -7.79 -1.43
C ASN A 80 6.67 -8.95 -2.09
N GLN A 81 7.81 -9.36 -1.53
CA GLN A 81 8.59 -10.51 -2.01
C GLN A 81 7.89 -11.85 -1.74
N GLY A 82 7.21 -11.97 -0.60
CA GLY A 82 6.41 -13.15 -0.26
C GLY A 82 5.17 -13.32 -1.16
N LYS A 83 4.73 -12.26 -1.83
CA LYS A 83 3.76 -12.30 -2.92
C LYS A 83 4.48 -12.73 -4.21
N GLY A 84 5.11 -13.90 -4.17
CA GLY A 84 5.77 -14.52 -5.32
C GLY A 84 4.85 -14.47 -6.53
N SER A 85 5.41 -14.10 -7.67
CA SER A 85 4.72 -13.71 -8.90
C SER A 85 3.63 -14.70 -9.30
N ARG A 86 2.40 -14.43 -8.88
CA ARG A 86 1.24 -15.24 -9.24
C ARG A 86 0.82 -14.85 -10.66
N HIS A 87 1.63 -15.27 -11.62
CA HIS A 87 1.36 -15.15 -13.06
C HIS A 87 0.35 -16.20 -13.55
N ASP A 88 -0.24 -16.98 -12.64
CA ASP A 88 -1.27 -17.96 -12.99
C ASP A 88 -2.57 -17.24 -13.38
N PRO A 89 -3.07 -17.39 -14.62
CA PRO A 89 -4.36 -16.84 -15.05
C PRO A 89 -5.53 -17.22 -14.14
N ARG A 90 -5.42 -18.32 -13.40
CA ARG A 90 -6.42 -18.80 -12.45
C ARG A 90 -6.26 -18.22 -11.04
N TYR A 91 -5.36 -17.25 -10.82
CA TYR A 91 -5.14 -16.65 -9.50
C TYR A 91 -6.43 -16.22 -8.82
N LEU A 92 -7.33 -15.51 -9.52
CA LEU A 92 -8.61 -15.10 -8.92
C LEU A 92 -9.63 -16.24 -8.76
N LYS A 93 -9.37 -17.44 -9.29
CA LYS A 93 -10.18 -18.64 -9.07
C LYS A 93 -9.66 -19.47 -7.88
N ASP A 94 -8.46 -19.19 -7.39
CA ASP A 94 -7.91 -19.78 -6.17
C ASP A 94 -8.63 -19.19 -4.95
N ALA A 95 -9.33 -20.03 -4.19
CA ALA A 95 -10.11 -19.58 -3.03
C ALA A 95 -9.24 -18.83 -2.01
N ARG A 96 -7.98 -19.26 -1.83
CA ARG A 96 -7.02 -18.61 -0.93
C ARG A 96 -6.60 -17.22 -1.42
N ALA A 97 -6.46 -17.05 -2.73
CA ALA A 97 -6.21 -15.75 -3.33
C ALA A 97 -7.39 -14.81 -3.14
N GLN A 98 -8.61 -15.29 -3.37
CA GLN A 98 -9.83 -14.51 -3.17
C GLN A 98 -9.97 -14.06 -1.71
N GLU A 99 -9.72 -14.96 -0.76
CA GLU A 99 -9.75 -14.66 0.67
C GLU A 99 -8.70 -13.59 1.04
N LEU A 100 -7.48 -13.71 0.50
CA LEU A 100 -6.43 -12.70 0.71
C LEU A 100 -6.85 -11.34 0.15
N VAL A 101 -7.36 -11.28 -1.08
CA VAL A 101 -7.83 -10.04 -1.71
C VAL A 101 -8.95 -9.43 -0.89
N ALA A 102 -9.97 -10.20 -0.51
CA ALA A 102 -11.09 -9.75 0.29
C ALA A 102 -10.63 -9.17 1.64
N ARG A 103 -9.70 -9.84 2.32
CA ARG A 103 -9.10 -9.34 3.56
C ARG A 103 -8.36 -8.02 3.38
N LEU A 104 -7.57 -7.89 2.31
CA LEU A 104 -6.82 -6.66 2.03
C LEU A 104 -7.76 -5.50 1.63
N GLN A 105 -8.81 -5.77 0.86
CA GLN A 105 -9.84 -4.79 0.54
C GLN A 105 -10.59 -4.32 1.80
N ALA A 106 -10.97 -5.25 2.69
CA ALA A 106 -11.63 -4.92 3.95
C ALA A 106 -10.74 -4.01 4.81
N ARG A 107 -9.46 -4.36 4.96
CA ARG A 107 -8.48 -3.53 5.67
C ARG A 107 -8.27 -2.18 5.00
N ARG A 108 -8.27 -2.12 3.67
CA ARG A 108 -8.12 -0.87 2.95
C ARG A 108 -9.29 0.08 3.19
N ARG A 109 -10.52 -0.44 3.21
CA ARG A 109 -11.73 0.31 3.57
C ARG A 109 -11.73 0.77 5.02
N GLU A 110 -11.35 -0.09 5.96
CA GLU A 110 -11.24 0.25 7.38
C GLU A 110 -10.26 1.40 7.63
N ARG A 111 -9.15 1.42 6.89
CA ARG A 111 -8.15 2.47 6.96
C ARG A 111 -8.45 3.68 6.08
N TRP A 112 -9.55 3.70 5.34
CA TRP A 112 -9.78 4.78 4.39
C TRP A 112 -9.98 6.09 5.15
N ARG A 113 -9.12 7.06 4.88
CA ARG A 113 -9.29 8.46 5.29
C ARG A 113 -9.77 9.22 4.06
N ASP A 114 -10.88 9.92 4.16
CA ASP A 114 -11.33 10.78 3.09
C ASP A 114 -10.36 11.97 2.98
N PRO A 115 -9.67 12.15 1.84
CA PRO A 115 -8.70 13.22 1.68
C PRO A 115 -9.37 14.60 1.51
N ASP A 116 -10.68 14.64 1.23
CA ASP A 116 -11.46 15.85 1.00
C ASP A 116 -12.34 16.23 2.22
N ALA A 117 -12.17 15.54 3.36
CA ALA A 117 -12.95 15.78 4.58
C ALA A 117 -12.53 17.00 5.41
N ASP A 118 -11.73 17.91 4.85
CA ASP A 118 -11.32 19.19 5.44
C ASP A 118 -11.72 20.39 4.55
#